data_AF-A0A8T7K6Q4-F1
#
_entry.id   AF-A0A8T7K6Q4-F1
#
_cell.length_a   1.000
_cell.length_b   1.000
_cell.length_c   1.000
_cell.angle_alpha   90.00
_cell.angle_beta   90.00
_cell.angle_gamma   90.00
#
_symmetry.space_group_name_H-M   'P 1'
#
loop_
_entity.id
_entity.type
_entity.pdbx_description
1 polymer ?
#
loop_
_entity_poly.entity_id
_entity_poly.type
_entity_poly.pdbx_seq_one_letter_code
_entity_poly.pdbx_strand_id
1 'polypeptide(L)'
;MIQGFAFPVLSVIVFTPIVAAVIILLMDAQKRDLVRGVAIAAATIVLVLSAAVFFTYNSQVSAVDETFDRIEATAGTAQATEMFERALAFEEYIPWVPSLGINYHLGVDGLSAPMVLLTGMVAVAGVLISWRIEDRTREFMAFFMLLVAGVYGVFIAVDMFVLFFFYELAIFPMYLLIATWGWVQTREYAAMKLALYILIGSV
;
A
#
# COMPACT_ATOMS: atom_id res chain seq x y z
N MET A 1 -2.50 -20.34 -13.86
CA MET A 1 -2.84 -19.58 -12.65
C MET A 1 -1.55 -19.41 -11.87
N ILE A 2 -1.08 -18.18 -11.71
CA ILE A 2 0.12 -17.88 -10.94
C ILE A 2 -0.12 -18.37 -9.51
N GLN A 3 0.69 -19.32 -9.02
CA GLN A 3 0.55 -19.81 -7.65
C GLN A 3 0.97 -18.68 -6.69
N GLY A 4 -0.01 -18.08 -6.02
CA GLY A 4 0.22 -17.19 -4.90
C GLY A 4 0.76 -17.94 -3.68
N PHE A 5 1.23 -17.20 -2.68
CA PHE A 5 1.61 -17.78 -1.39
C PHE A 5 0.41 -18.51 -0.74
N ALA A 6 0.67 -19.53 0.07
CA ALA A 6 -0.38 -20.26 0.82
C ALA A 6 -1.06 -19.41 1.93
N PHE A 7 -0.69 -18.14 2.06
CA PHE A 7 -1.20 -17.20 3.04
C PHE A 7 -1.50 -15.85 2.34
N PRO A 8 -2.44 -15.04 2.87
CA PRO A 8 -2.87 -13.79 2.25
C PRO A 8 -1.81 -12.68 2.42
N VAL A 9 -0.81 -12.69 1.54
CA VAL A 9 0.35 -11.79 1.59
C VAL A 9 -0.02 -10.31 1.42
N LEU A 10 -1.02 -10.00 0.59
CA LEU A 10 -1.43 -8.63 0.29
C LEU A 10 -2.17 -8.02 1.48
N SER A 11 -3.09 -8.79 2.08
CA SER A 11 -3.72 -8.42 3.35
C SER A 11 -2.65 -8.14 4.42
N VAL A 12 -1.66 -9.02 4.58
CA VAL A 12 -0.61 -8.84 5.60
C VAL A 12 0.20 -7.57 5.37
N ILE A 13 0.55 -7.26 4.11
CA ILE A 13 1.28 -6.03 3.76
C ILE A 13 0.49 -4.78 4.17
N VAL A 14 -0.83 -4.76 3.92
CA VAL A 14 -1.69 -3.60 4.24
C VAL A 14 -1.98 -3.49 5.73
N PHE A 15 -2.27 -4.60 6.40
CA PHE A 15 -2.66 -4.57 7.82
C PHE A 15 -1.47 -4.40 8.77
N THR A 16 -0.26 -4.79 8.37
CA THR A 16 0.93 -4.66 9.25
C THR A 16 1.18 -3.21 9.71
N PRO A 17 1.20 -2.20 8.83
CA PRO A 17 1.35 -0.80 9.25
C PRO A 17 0.14 -0.29 10.04
N ILE A 18 -1.09 -0.77 9.76
CA ILE A 18 -2.28 -0.39 10.55
C ILE A 18 -2.15 -0.90 11.99
N VAL A 19 -1.78 -2.17 12.15
CA VAL A 19 -1.56 -2.78 13.46
C VAL A 19 -0.42 -2.07 14.19
N ALA A 20 0.68 -1.76 13.49
CA ALA A 20 1.78 -0.99 14.04
C ALA A 20 1.34 0.42 14.50
N ALA A 21 0.52 1.12 13.70
CA ALA A 21 -0.02 2.42 14.06
C ALA A 21 -0.87 2.36 15.33
N VAL A 22 -1.75 1.36 15.47
CA VAL A 22 -2.56 1.15 16.66
C VAL A 22 -1.69 0.84 17.87
N ILE A 23 -0.71 -0.07 17.74
CA ILE A 23 0.25 -0.39 18.81
C ILE A 23 0.98 0.88 19.25
N ILE A 24 1.49 1.67 18.31
CA ILE A 24 2.20 2.93 18.60
C ILE A 24 1.29 3.92 19.34
N LEU A 25 0.02 4.07 18.95
CA LEU A 25 -0.92 4.97 19.63
C LEU A 25 -1.21 4.56 21.08
N LEU A 26 -1.24 3.25 21.34
CA LEU A 26 -1.45 2.69 22.68
C LEU A 26 -0.19 2.76 23.57
N MET A 27 0.97 3.03 22.98
CA MET A 27 2.22 3.19 23.73
C MET A 27 2.30 4.54 24.46
N ASP A 28 3.10 4.55 25.51
CA ASP A 28 3.44 5.76 26.26
C ASP A 28 4.28 6.71 25.38
N ALA A 29 3.85 7.97 25.29
CA ALA A 29 4.50 9.02 24.51
C ALA A 29 5.94 9.32 24.97
N GLN A 30 6.28 8.99 26.21
CA GLN A 30 7.64 9.18 26.74
C GLN A 30 8.65 8.19 26.15
N LYS A 31 8.21 7.01 25.68
CA LYS A 31 9.10 5.93 25.19
C LYS A 31 9.38 6.05 23.69
N ARG A 32 10.00 7.17 23.29
CA ARG A 32 10.27 7.52 21.88
C ARG A 32 11.06 6.45 21.13
N ASP A 33 12.06 5.84 21.76
CA ASP A 33 12.89 4.82 21.12
C ASP A 33 12.11 3.53 20.83
N LEU A 34 11.19 3.15 21.72
CA LEU A 34 10.32 1.98 21.47
C LEU A 34 9.33 2.26 20.35
N VAL A 35 8.75 3.44 20.30
CA VAL A 35 7.84 3.86 19.21
C VAL A 35 8.55 3.75 17.85
N ARG A 36 9.78 4.29 17.76
CA ARG A 36 10.59 4.23 16.54
C ARG A 36 11.02 2.80 16.21
N GLY A 37 11.32 2.00 17.23
CA GLY A 37 11.63 0.57 17.10
C GLY A 37 10.47 -0.23 16.50
N VAL A 38 9.23 0.00 16.95
CA VAL A 38 8.05 -0.65 16.39
C VAL A 38 7.82 -0.19 14.94
N ALA A 39 7.95 1.11 14.68
CA ALA A 39 7.79 1.69 13.35
C ALA A 39 8.78 1.09 12.32
N ILE A 40 10.08 1.01 12.66
CA ILE A 40 11.09 0.46 11.75
C ILE A 40 10.95 -1.05 11.56
N ALA A 41 10.54 -1.77 12.61
CA ALA A 41 10.28 -3.20 12.52
C ALA A 41 9.12 -3.47 11.55
N ALA A 42 8.00 -2.75 11.70
CA ALA A 42 6.87 -2.85 10.79
C ALA A 42 7.26 -2.48 9.35
N ALA A 43 7.98 -1.38 9.15
CA ALA A 43 8.46 -0.94 7.83
C ALA A 43 9.37 -2.00 7.17
N THR A 44 10.23 -2.64 7.95
CA THR A 44 11.14 -3.67 7.45
C THR A 44 10.39 -4.96 7.10
N ILE A 45 9.40 -5.36 7.92
CA ILE A 45 8.53 -6.49 7.61
C ILE A 45 7.81 -6.27 6.28
N VAL A 46 7.18 -5.11 6.09
CA VAL A 46 6.47 -4.84 4.82
C VAL A 46 7.42 -4.69 3.64
N LEU A 47 8.63 -4.15 3.82
CA LEU A 47 9.65 -4.12 2.76
C LEU A 47 10.06 -5.53 2.34
N VAL A 48 10.32 -6.43 3.29
CA VAL A 48 10.68 -7.83 2.99
C VAL A 48 9.53 -8.54 2.27
N LEU A 49 8.29 -8.37 2.73
CA LEU A 49 7.12 -8.94 2.06
C LEU A 49 6.92 -8.36 0.66
N SER A 50 7.09 -7.05 0.49
CA SER A 50 6.96 -6.37 -0.80
C SER A 50 8.04 -6.83 -1.78
N ALA A 51 9.27 -7.01 -1.31
CA ALA A 51 10.37 -7.58 -2.10
C ALA A 51 10.06 -9.03 -2.49
N ALA A 52 9.54 -9.84 -1.57
CA ALA A 52 9.13 -11.22 -1.87
C ALA A 52 8.05 -11.26 -2.95
N VAL A 53 7.03 -10.40 -2.86
CA VAL A 53 5.98 -10.27 -3.89
C VAL A 53 6.58 -9.87 -5.23
N PHE A 54 7.44 -8.84 -5.27
CA PHE A 54 8.07 -8.37 -6.51
C PHE A 54 8.95 -9.43 -7.18
N PHE A 55 9.85 -10.09 -6.45
CA PHE A 55 10.73 -11.11 -7.03
C PHE A 55 9.95 -12.35 -7.47
N THR A 56 8.92 -12.74 -6.72
CA THR A 56 8.04 -13.86 -7.11
C THR A 56 7.25 -13.51 -8.37
N TYR A 57 6.65 -12.32 -8.42
CA TYR A 57 5.97 -11.79 -9.62
C TYR A 57 6.90 -11.79 -10.84
N ASN A 58 8.09 -11.19 -10.70
CA ASN A 58 9.07 -11.10 -11.78
C ASN A 58 9.54 -12.49 -12.27
N SER A 59 9.79 -13.43 -11.36
CA SER A 59 10.18 -14.80 -11.73
C SER A 59 9.10 -15.56 -12.51
N GLN A 60 7.84 -15.25 -12.26
CA GLN A 60 6.70 -15.88 -12.92
C GLN A 60 6.41 -15.23 -14.27
N VAL A 61 6.59 -13.91 -14.39
CA VAL A 61 6.46 -13.19 -15.67
C VAL A 61 7.53 -13.62 -16.68
N SER A 62 8.78 -13.85 -16.25
CA SER A 62 9.82 -14.36 -17.14
C SER A 62 9.51 -15.74 -17.74
N ALA A 63 8.68 -16.56 -17.08
CA ALA A 63 8.20 -17.83 -17.64
C ALA A 63 7.03 -17.66 -18.63
N VAL A 64 6.33 -16.52 -18.58
CA VAL A 64 5.24 -16.18 -19.51
C VAL A 64 5.79 -15.73 -20.86
N ASP A 65 6.92 -15.03 -20.90
CA ASP A 65 7.57 -14.54 -22.13
C ASP A 65 7.95 -15.72 -23.07
N GLU A 66 8.51 -16.81 -22.52
CA GLU A 66 8.81 -18.04 -23.29
C GLU A 66 7.54 -18.75 -23.83
N THR A 67 6.40 -18.51 -23.19
CA THR A 67 5.10 -19.06 -23.59
C THR A 67 4.44 -18.17 -24.66
N PHE A 68 4.68 -16.86 -24.62
CA PHE A 68 4.14 -15.87 -25.54
C PHE A 68 4.67 -16.04 -26.96
N ASP A 69 5.98 -16.28 -27.09
CA ASP A 69 6.65 -16.62 -28.36
C ASP A 69 6.04 -17.85 -29.04
N ARG A 70 5.43 -18.75 -28.27
CA ARG A 70 4.75 -19.97 -28.76
C ARG A 70 3.28 -19.74 -29.11
N ILE A 71 2.66 -18.70 -28.58
CA ILE A 71 1.23 -18.39 -28.71
C ILE A 71 0.95 -17.47 -29.91
N GLU A 72 1.86 -16.55 -30.24
CA GLU A 72 1.80 -15.73 -31.46
C GLU A 72 1.78 -16.61 -32.73
N ALA A 73 2.35 -17.81 -32.65
CA ALA A 73 2.39 -18.78 -33.74
C ALA A 73 1.07 -19.53 -34.02
N THR A 74 0.01 -19.45 -33.18
CA THR A 74 -1.11 -20.43 -33.28
C THR A 74 -2.56 -19.91 -33.28
N ALA A 75 -2.97 -18.73 -32.80
CA ALA A 75 -4.42 -18.47 -32.75
C ALA A 75 -4.89 -17.01 -32.86
N GLY A 76 -5.70 -16.78 -33.91
CA GLY A 76 -6.63 -15.65 -34.01
C GLY A 76 -7.90 -15.90 -33.20
N THR A 77 -7.96 -15.25 -32.05
CA THR A 77 -9.15 -14.75 -31.31
C THR A 77 -8.56 -13.79 -30.28
N ALA A 78 -9.19 -12.64 -30.03
CA ALA A 78 -8.57 -11.49 -29.35
C ALA A 78 -8.01 -11.84 -27.95
N GLN A 79 -6.73 -12.22 -27.91
CA GLN A 79 -5.98 -12.58 -26.71
C GLN A 79 -5.89 -11.43 -25.70
N ALA A 80 -6.08 -10.18 -26.13
CA ALA A 80 -6.03 -9.01 -25.25
C ALA A 80 -6.97 -9.14 -24.02
N THR A 81 -8.10 -9.84 -24.14
CA THR A 81 -9.03 -10.06 -23.03
C THR A 81 -8.56 -11.16 -22.06
N GLU A 82 -7.99 -12.26 -22.56
CA GLU A 82 -7.38 -13.31 -21.70
C GLU A 82 -6.05 -12.85 -21.06
N MET A 83 -5.33 -11.92 -21.69
CA MET A 83 -4.08 -11.33 -21.16
C MET A 83 -4.37 -10.39 -19.98
N PHE A 84 -5.48 -9.65 -20.04
CA PHE A 84 -5.96 -8.85 -18.91
C PHE A 84 -6.39 -9.74 -17.74
N GLU A 85 -7.05 -10.87 -18.01
CA GLU A 85 -7.38 -11.89 -16.99
C GLU A 85 -6.15 -12.66 -16.45
N ARG A 86 -5.02 -12.69 -17.16
CA ARG A 86 -3.76 -13.31 -16.69
C ARG A 86 -2.73 -12.32 -16.15
N ALA A 87 -3.06 -11.03 -16.09
CA ALA A 87 -2.16 -9.97 -15.63
C ALA A 87 -2.14 -9.82 -14.10
N LEU A 88 -3.16 -10.32 -13.41
CA LEU A 88 -3.29 -10.18 -11.96
C LEU A 88 -2.71 -11.41 -11.25
N ALA A 89 -1.86 -11.16 -10.26
CA ALA A 89 -1.22 -12.16 -9.41
C ALA A 89 -1.54 -11.89 -7.95
N PHE A 90 -1.34 -12.92 -7.09
CA PHE A 90 -1.59 -12.84 -5.65
C PHE A 90 -3.02 -12.41 -5.30
N GLU A 91 -4.00 -12.92 -6.05
CA GLU A 91 -5.41 -12.56 -5.86
C GLU A 91 -5.94 -13.01 -4.50
N GLU A 92 -6.52 -12.05 -3.77
CA GLU A 92 -7.28 -12.29 -2.55
C GLU A 92 -8.69 -11.76 -2.76
N TYR A 93 -9.65 -12.68 -2.87
CA TYR A 93 -11.03 -12.36 -3.18
C TYR A 93 -11.97 -12.85 -2.07
N ILE A 94 -12.66 -11.92 -1.42
CA ILE A 94 -13.68 -12.19 -0.41
C ILE A 94 -14.91 -11.32 -0.72
N PRO A 95 -16.08 -11.91 -1.04
CA PRO A 95 -17.32 -11.14 -1.18
C PRO A 95 -17.65 -10.42 0.13
N TRP A 96 -17.78 -9.09 0.10
CA TRP A 96 -17.99 -8.30 1.32
C TRP A 96 -19.46 -7.85 1.46
N VAL A 97 -19.97 -7.11 0.48
CA VAL A 97 -21.39 -6.70 0.43
C VAL A 97 -21.95 -7.02 -0.96
N PRO A 98 -22.41 -8.28 -1.18
CA PRO A 98 -22.83 -8.74 -2.51
C PRO A 98 -23.99 -7.93 -3.10
N SER A 99 -24.89 -7.41 -2.26
CA SER A 99 -26.03 -6.59 -2.71
C SER A 99 -25.62 -5.26 -3.35
N LEU A 100 -24.41 -4.77 -3.03
CA LEU A 100 -23.84 -3.54 -3.58
C LEU A 100 -22.73 -3.84 -4.60
N GLY A 101 -22.45 -5.12 -4.89
CA GLY A 101 -21.34 -5.54 -5.74
C GLY A 101 -19.96 -5.30 -5.15
N ILE A 102 -19.85 -5.03 -3.84
CA ILE A 102 -18.58 -4.71 -3.17
C ILE A 102 -17.85 -5.99 -2.77
N ASN A 103 -16.62 -6.14 -3.24
CA ASN A 103 -15.76 -7.27 -2.91
C ASN A 103 -14.46 -6.77 -2.28
N TYR A 104 -13.97 -7.47 -1.27
CA TYR A 104 -12.57 -7.34 -0.88
C TYR A 104 -11.74 -8.10 -1.90
N HIS A 105 -11.38 -7.40 -2.98
CA HIS A 105 -10.59 -7.94 -4.07
C HIS A 105 -9.26 -7.20 -4.14
N LEU A 106 -8.19 -7.90 -3.73
CA LEU A 106 -6.83 -7.43 -3.86
C LEU A 106 -6.08 -8.26 -4.90
N GLY A 107 -5.13 -7.64 -5.58
CA GLY A 107 -4.27 -8.29 -6.54
C GLY A 107 -3.12 -7.39 -6.94
N VAL A 108 -2.11 -7.96 -7.60
CA VAL A 108 -0.92 -7.26 -8.05
C VAL A 108 -0.72 -7.54 -9.53
N ASP A 109 -0.62 -6.48 -10.32
CA ASP A 109 -0.25 -6.54 -11.74
C ASP A 109 1.17 -6.01 -11.98
N GLY A 110 1.55 -5.87 -13.25
CA GLY A 110 2.89 -5.43 -13.65
C GLY A 110 3.23 -3.99 -13.23
N LEU A 111 2.23 -3.15 -13.01
CA LEU A 111 2.40 -1.77 -12.54
C LEU A 111 2.40 -1.70 -11.01
N SER A 112 1.57 -2.52 -10.38
CA SER A 112 1.39 -2.59 -8.93
C SER A 112 2.62 -3.21 -8.25
N ALA A 113 3.22 -4.25 -8.83
CA ALA A 113 4.38 -4.95 -8.26
C ALA A 113 5.55 -4.00 -7.91
N PRO A 114 6.05 -3.15 -8.84
CA PRO A 114 7.12 -2.20 -8.52
C PRO A 114 6.65 -1.10 -7.54
N MET A 115 5.38 -0.68 -7.59
CA MET A 115 4.85 0.35 -6.68
C MET A 115 4.74 -0.15 -5.23
N VAL A 116 4.38 -1.41 -5.03
CA VAL A 116 4.36 -2.08 -3.71
C VAL A 116 5.79 -2.14 -3.15
N LEU A 117 6.78 -2.55 -3.96
CA LEU A 117 8.18 -2.55 -3.55
C LEU A 117 8.69 -1.14 -3.20
N LEU A 118 8.40 -0.16 -4.06
CA LEU A 118 8.78 1.23 -3.84
C LEU A 118 8.17 1.79 -2.55
N THR A 119 6.90 1.48 -2.28
CA THR A 119 6.21 1.90 -1.05
C THR A 119 6.93 1.37 0.18
N GLY A 120 7.40 0.12 0.17
CA GLY A 120 8.20 -0.46 1.26
C GLY A 120 9.55 0.23 1.44
N MET A 121 10.24 0.54 0.34
CA MET A 121 11.52 1.26 0.39
C MET A 121 11.35 2.67 0.98
N VAL A 122 10.31 3.38 0.54
CA VAL A 122 9.96 4.72 1.02
C VAL A 122 9.50 4.66 2.48
N ALA A 123 8.78 3.63 2.90
CA ALA A 123 8.38 3.45 4.29
C ALA A 123 9.60 3.35 5.21
N VAL A 124 10.57 2.48 4.89
CA VAL A 124 11.82 2.35 5.68
C VAL A 124 12.61 3.66 5.70
N ALA A 125 12.82 4.28 4.54
CA ALA A 125 13.52 5.55 4.45
C ALA A 125 12.80 6.66 5.23
N GLY A 126 11.47 6.72 5.17
CA GLY A 126 10.65 7.68 5.88
C GLY A 126 10.72 7.52 7.40
N VAL A 127 10.72 6.29 7.92
CA VAL A 127 10.98 6.04 9.35
C VAL A 127 12.38 6.50 9.72
N LEU A 128 13.41 6.14 8.94
CA LEU A 128 14.81 6.52 9.19
C LEU A 128 15.00 8.04 9.25
N ILE A 129 14.42 8.78 8.30
CA ILE A 129 14.52 10.25 8.24
C ILE A 129 13.76 10.90 9.40
N SER A 130 12.61 10.35 9.79
CA SER A 130 11.76 10.90 10.84
C SER A 130 12.27 10.67 12.26
N TRP A 131 13.41 9.98 12.46
CA TRP A 131 14.11 9.98 13.76
C TRP A 131 14.51 11.39 14.23
N ARG A 132 14.58 12.37 13.32
CA ARG A 132 14.84 13.78 13.65
C ARG A 132 13.62 14.49 14.28
N ILE A 133 12.43 13.89 14.22
CA ILE A 133 11.22 14.46 14.81
C ILE A 133 11.16 14.09 16.30
N GLU A 134 11.33 15.10 17.14
CA GLU A 134 11.31 14.97 18.61
C GLU A 134 9.97 15.36 19.23
N ASP A 135 9.20 16.22 18.58
CA ASP A 135 7.89 16.64 19.07
C ASP A 135 6.81 15.65 18.61
N ARG A 136 6.01 15.16 19.57
CA ARG A 136 4.88 14.24 19.32
C ARG A 136 5.24 13.05 18.41
N THR A 137 6.42 12.45 18.64
CA THR A 137 6.96 11.33 17.84
C THR A 137 5.96 10.17 17.72
N ARG A 138 5.19 9.89 18.77
CA ARG A 138 4.18 8.84 18.80
C ARG A 138 3.11 9.06 17.73
N GLU A 139 2.51 10.25 17.74
CA GLU A 139 1.45 10.62 16.81
C GLU A 139 1.99 10.66 15.37
N PHE A 140 3.20 11.22 15.18
CA PHE A 140 3.84 11.24 13.87
C PHE A 140 4.01 9.83 13.30
N MET A 141 4.61 8.92 14.07
CA MET A 141 4.90 7.56 13.60
C MET A 141 3.63 6.75 13.36
N ALA A 142 2.60 6.93 14.18
CA ALA A 142 1.31 6.29 13.97
C ALA A 142 0.63 6.76 12.68
N PHE A 143 0.54 8.07 12.44
CA PHE A 143 -0.05 8.60 11.21
C PHE A 143 0.80 8.28 9.99
N PHE A 144 2.12 8.25 10.11
CA PHE A 144 3.00 7.80 9.03
C PHE A 144 2.76 6.33 8.67
N MET A 145 2.62 5.44 9.65
CA MET A 145 2.28 4.03 9.40
C MET A 145 0.89 3.86 8.78
N LEU A 146 -0.09 4.65 9.24
CA LEU A 146 -1.43 4.65 8.66
C LEU A 146 -1.43 5.15 7.21
N LEU A 147 -0.62 6.17 6.89
CA LEU A 147 -0.39 6.64 5.52
C LEU A 147 0.19 5.53 4.65
N VAL A 148 1.24 4.84 5.14
CA VAL A 148 1.87 3.72 4.42
C VAL A 148 0.85 2.61 4.10
N ALA A 149 -0.02 2.26 5.04
CA ALA A 149 -1.11 1.30 4.79
C ALA A 149 -2.08 1.77 3.69
N GLY A 150 -2.49 3.04 3.72
CA GLY A 150 -3.34 3.63 2.68
C GLY A 150 -2.68 3.55 1.29
N VAL A 151 -1.40 3.90 1.20
CA VAL A 151 -0.65 3.85 -0.06
C VAL A 151 -0.52 2.41 -0.59
N TYR A 152 -0.23 1.43 0.27
CA TYR A 152 -0.24 0.02 -0.15
C TYR A 152 -1.60 -0.40 -0.68
N GLY A 153 -2.67 -0.05 0.04
CA GLY A 153 -4.03 -0.40 -0.36
C GLY A 153 -4.43 0.18 -1.71
N VAL A 154 -4.03 1.42 -2.02
CA VAL A 154 -4.28 2.05 -3.33
C VAL A 154 -3.64 1.27 -4.48
N PHE A 155 -2.44 0.72 -4.29
CA PHE A 155 -1.74 -0.01 -5.35
C PHE A 155 -2.18 -1.46 -5.53
N ILE A 156 -2.88 -2.06 -4.58
CA ILE A 156 -3.27 -3.47 -4.66
C ILE A 156 -4.78 -3.70 -4.69
N ALA A 157 -5.59 -2.65 -4.47
CA ALA A 157 -7.04 -2.74 -4.55
C ALA A 157 -7.50 -2.83 -6.00
N VAL A 158 -8.25 -3.90 -6.30
CA VAL A 158 -8.83 -4.14 -7.63
C VAL A 158 -10.29 -3.67 -7.68
N ASP A 159 -11.01 -3.79 -6.57
CA ASP A 159 -12.37 -3.29 -6.43
C ASP A 159 -12.38 -1.76 -6.21
N MET A 160 -13.23 -1.05 -6.96
CA MET A 160 -13.32 0.42 -6.90
C MET A 160 -13.70 0.96 -5.52
N PHE A 161 -14.54 0.26 -4.77
CA PHE A 161 -14.91 0.68 -3.42
C PHE A 161 -13.73 0.55 -2.46
N VAL A 162 -12.98 -0.56 -2.55
CA VAL A 162 -11.79 -0.80 -1.72
C VAL A 162 -10.68 0.19 -2.07
N LEU A 163 -10.50 0.49 -3.37
CA LEU A 163 -9.57 1.51 -3.84
C LEU A 163 -9.92 2.88 -3.27
N PHE A 164 -11.18 3.30 -3.39
CA PHE A 164 -11.66 4.56 -2.83
C PHE A 164 -11.47 4.62 -1.31
N PHE A 165 -11.76 3.53 -0.60
CA PHE A 165 -11.54 3.44 0.85
C PHE A 165 -10.07 3.67 1.24
N PHE A 166 -9.12 3.02 0.56
CA PHE A 166 -7.70 3.22 0.84
C PHE A 166 -7.19 4.59 0.42
N TYR A 167 -7.74 5.15 -0.65
CA TYR A 167 -7.46 6.51 -1.09
C TYR A 167 -7.83 7.54 -0.01
N GLU A 168 -9.06 7.47 0.50
CA GLU A 168 -9.53 8.32 1.61
C GLU A 168 -8.76 8.05 2.91
N LEU A 169 -8.44 6.78 3.19
CA LEU A 169 -7.60 6.42 4.34
C LEU A 169 -6.22 7.07 4.28
N ALA A 170 -5.63 7.26 3.08
CA ALA A 170 -4.33 7.92 2.93
C ALA A 170 -4.42 9.45 3.09
N ILE A 171 -5.55 10.07 2.73
CA ILE A 171 -5.74 11.53 2.82
C ILE A 171 -5.73 11.99 4.28
N PHE A 172 -6.42 11.28 5.16
CA PHE A 172 -6.57 11.69 6.55
C PHE A 172 -5.23 11.83 7.31
N PRO A 173 -4.32 10.83 7.31
CA PRO A 173 -3.01 10.94 7.94
C PRO A 173 -2.12 11.97 7.26
N MET A 174 -2.17 12.07 5.93
CA MET A 174 -1.40 13.06 5.17
C MET A 174 -1.74 14.49 5.61
N TYR A 175 -3.03 14.80 5.77
CA TYR A 175 -3.49 16.09 6.28
C TYR A 175 -2.90 16.39 7.66
N LEU A 176 -2.99 15.45 8.61
CA LEU A 176 -2.49 15.64 9.98
C LEU A 176 -0.98 15.80 10.04
N LEU A 177 -0.25 15.03 9.23
CA LEU A 177 1.20 15.11 9.12
C LEU A 177 1.65 16.49 8.63
N ILE A 178 1.00 17.02 7.60
CA ILE A 178 1.32 18.34 7.06
C ILE A 178 0.91 19.44 8.03
N ALA A 179 -0.32 19.41 8.54
CA ALA A 179 -0.85 20.46 9.41
C ALA A 179 -0.05 20.62 10.71
N THR A 180 0.51 19.54 11.24
CA THR A 180 1.25 19.55 12.51
C THR A 180 2.76 19.66 12.33
N TRP A 181 3.37 18.88 11.43
CA TRP A 181 4.85 18.82 11.27
C TRP A 181 5.36 19.43 9.96
N GLY A 182 4.49 20.01 9.14
CA GLY A 182 4.88 20.78 7.95
C GLY A 182 5.58 22.10 8.28
N TRP A 183 5.91 22.88 7.25
CA TRP A 183 6.62 24.16 7.39
C TRP A 183 5.85 25.14 8.29
N VAL A 184 6.52 25.67 9.32
CA VAL A 184 5.91 26.43 10.42
C VAL A 184 5.00 27.58 9.95
N GLN A 185 5.35 28.26 8.85
CA GLN A 185 4.61 29.43 8.35
C GLN A 185 3.37 29.09 7.52
N THR A 186 3.37 27.97 6.79
CA THR A 186 2.37 27.69 5.75
C THR A 186 1.65 26.36 5.91
N ARG A 187 1.99 25.56 6.94
CA ARG A 187 1.45 24.21 7.16
C ARG A 187 -0.07 24.12 7.17
N GLU A 188 -0.77 25.07 7.80
CA GLU A 188 -2.24 25.06 7.87
C GLU A 188 -2.88 25.33 6.50
N TYR A 189 -2.38 26.36 5.81
CA TYR A 189 -2.83 26.69 4.46
C TYR A 189 -2.53 25.56 3.47
N ALA A 190 -1.32 24.99 3.51
CA ALA A 190 -0.90 23.90 2.64
C ALA A 190 -1.73 22.63 2.88
N ALA A 191 -1.96 22.25 4.13
CA ALA A 191 -2.76 21.07 4.48
C ALA A 191 -4.21 21.23 4.03
N MET A 192 -4.83 22.39 4.31
CA MET A 192 -6.21 22.66 3.90
C MET A 192 -6.37 22.69 2.37
N LYS A 193 -5.43 23.35 1.68
CA LYS A 193 -5.45 23.43 0.22
C LYS A 193 -5.31 22.05 -0.43
N LEU A 194 -4.38 21.24 0.06
CA LEU A 194 -4.19 19.88 -0.40
C LEU A 194 -5.45 19.03 -0.17
N ALA A 195 -6.00 19.04 1.05
CA ALA A 195 -7.19 18.28 1.39
C ALA A 195 -8.40 18.69 0.52
N LEU A 196 -8.63 19.99 0.31
CA LEU A 196 -9.72 20.47 -0.53
C LEU A 196 -9.55 20.08 -2.00
N TYR A 197 -8.34 20.19 -2.56
CA TYR A 197 -8.12 19.78 -3.96
C TYR A 197 -8.35 18.29 -4.18
N ILE A 198 -7.90 17.46 -3.23
CA ILE A 198 -8.06 16.01 -3.36
C ILE A 198 -9.52 15.61 -3.11
N LEU A 199 -10.17 16.14 -2.06
CA LEU A 199 -11.56 15.83 -1.75
C LEU A 199 -12.50 16.22 -2.91
N ILE A 200 -12.32 17.39 -3.49
CA ILE A 200 -13.10 17.83 -4.65
C ILE A 200 -12.83 16.96 -5.88
N GLY A 201 -11.59 16.48 -6.05
CA GLY A 201 -11.24 15.59 -7.15
C GLY A 201 -11.71 14.14 -6.97
N SER A 202 -12.03 13.74 -5.74
CA SER A 202 -12.39 12.35 -5.39
C SER A 202 -13.90 12.10 -5.29
N VAL A 203 -14.73 13.14 -5.31
CA VAL A 203 -16.20 13.11 -5.27
C VAL A 203 -16.78 13.43 -6.64
#